data_AF-A0A9P7N3D2-F1
#
_entry.id   AF-A0A9P7N3D2-F1
#
_cell.length_a   1.000
_cell.length_b   1.000
_cell.length_c   1.000
_cell.angle_alpha   90.00
_cell.angle_beta   90.00
_cell.angle_gamma   90.00
#
_symmetry.space_group_name_H-M   'P 1'
#
loop_
_entity.id
_entity.type
_entity.pdbx_description
1 polymer ?
#
loop_
_entity_poly.entity_id
_entity_poly.type
_entity_poly.pdbx_seq_one_letter_code
_entity_poly.pdbx_strand_id
1 'polypeptide(L)' 'MNAAEITDKLGLHSLRQRAWYIQSTCATSGDGLYEGLEWLATTLRKAGHQ' A
#
# COMPACT_ATOMS: atom_id res chain seq x y z
N MET A 1 8.71 13.72 -0.94
CA MET A 1 8.84 12.54 -1.83
C MET A 1 7.44 12.13 -2.20
N ASN A 2 7.12 12.11 -3.49
CA ASN A 2 5.77 11.78 -3.95
C ASN A 2 5.62 10.25 -4.18
N ALA A 3 4.39 9.78 -4.38
CA ALA A 3 4.11 8.36 -4.57
C ALA A 3 4.84 7.77 -5.80
N ALA A 4 4.95 8.53 -6.91
CA ALA A 4 5.60 8.07 -8.13
C ALA A 4 7.10 7.80 -7.91
N GLU A 5 7.81 8.73 -7.26
CA GLU A 5 9.24 8.59 -6.92
C GLU A 5 9.51 7.36 -6.04
N ILE A 6 8.62 7.08 -5.07
CA ILE A 6 8.73 5.91 -4.19
C ILE A 6 8.47 4.62 -4.98
N THR A 7 7.45 4.64 -5.85
CA THR A 7 7.08 3.49 -6.68
C THR A 7 8.24 3.07 -7.58
N ASP A 8 8.92 4.04 -8.18
CA ASP A 8 10.10 3.80 -9.02
C ASP A 8 11.29 3.29 -8.21
N LYS A 9 11.64 3.97 -7.11
CA LYS A 9 12.80 3.59 -6.28
C LYS A 9 12.67 2.20 -5.65
N LEU A 10 11.46 1.80 -5.29
CA LEU A 10 11.18 0.47 -4.73
C LEU A 10 10.88 -0.58 -5.82
N GLY A 11 10.84 -0.18 -7.10
CA GLY A 11 10.58 -1.08 -8.21
C GLY A 11 9.21 -1.76 -8.15
N LEU A 12 8.19 -1.12 -7.55
CA LEU A 12 6.87 -1.76 -7.36
C LEU A 12 6.19 -2.10 -8.70
N HIS A 13 6.53 -1.35 -9.76
CA HIS A 13 6.14 -1.64 -11.13
C HIS A 13 6.56 -3.05 -11.60
N SER A 14 7.55 -3.70 -10.98
CA SER A 14 7.96 -5.07 -11.33
C SER A 14 7.06 -6.15 -10.70
N LEU A 15 6.31 -5.82 -9.66
CA LEU A 15 5.46 -6.76 -8.93
C LEU A 15 4.16 -6.99 -9.71
N ARG A 16 4.09 -8.10 -10.44
CA ARG A 16 2.92 -8.50 -11.25
C ARG A 16 2.02 -9.55 -10.59
N GLN A 17 2.58 -10.34 -9.67
CA GLN A 17 1.90 -11.48 -9.03
C GLN A 17 1.44 -11.17 -7.59
N ARG A 18 1.61 -9.93 -7.14
CA ARG A 18 1.18 -9.48 -5.81
C ARG A 18 0.61 -8.07 -5.93
N ALA A 19 -0.57 -7.86 -5.35
CA ALA A 19 -1.16 -6.53 -5.24
C ALA A 19 -0.32 -5.67 -4.28
N TRP A 20 -0.13 -4.41 -4.64
CA TRP A 20 0.62 -3.42 -3.85
C TRP A 20 -0.11 -2.08 -3.86
N TYR A 21 0.19 -1.24 -2.89
CA TYR A 21 -0.39 0.09 -2.72
C TYR A 21 0.57 0.98 -1.94
N ILE A 22 0.60 2.26 -2.28
CA ILE A 22 1.35 3.28 -1.53
C ILE A 22 0.34 4.20 -0.87
N GLN A 23 0.47 4.33 0.44
CA GLN A 23 -0.30 5.27 1.24
C GLN A 23 0.66 6.26 1.89
N SER A 24 0.44 7.56 1.64
CA SER A 24 1.12 8.60 2.42
C SER A 24 0.63 8.52 3.86
N THR A 25 1.57 8.45 4.80
CA THR A 25 1.24 8.32 6.22
C THR A 25 2.17 9.13 7.10
N CYS A 26 1.64 9.60 8.24
CA CYS A 26 2.40 10.15 9.34
C CYS A 26 2.02 9.39 10.62
N ALA A 27 2.97 8.64 11.18
CA ALA A 27 2.69 7.75 12.31
C ALA A 27 2.32 8.50 13.60
N THR A 28 2.80 9.73 13.79
CA THR A 28 2.56 10.51 15.02
C THR A 28 1.20 11.21 15.02
N SER A 29 0.72 11.67 13.86
CA SER A 29 -0.63 12.23 13.71
C SER A 29 -1.68 11.16 13.39
N GLY A 30 -1.26 10.00 12.87
CA GLY A 30 -2.14 8.91 12.47
C GLY A 30 -2.65 9.02 11.04
N ASP A 31 -2.25 10.05 10.29
CA ASP A 31 -2.71 10.27 8.92
C ASP A 31 -2.37 9.07 8.03
N GLY A 32 -3.33 8.62 7.21
CA GLY A 32 -3.14 7.56 6.23
C GLY A 32 -3.10 6.13 6.79
N LEU A 33 -3.09 5.93 8.12
CA LEU A 33 -3.03 4.60 8.69
C LEU A 33 -4.31 3.80 8.42
N TYR A 34 -5.47 4.44 8.55
CA TYR A 34 -6.75 3.78 8.35
C TYR A 34 -6.93 3.34 6.90
N GLU A 35 -6.66 4.23 5.95
CA GLU A 35 -6.77 3.97 4.52
C GLU A 35 -5.81 2.86 4.07
N GLY A 36 -4.58 2.87 4.59
CA GLY A 36 -3.59 1.83 4.31
C GLY A 36 -4.03 0.46 4.82
N LEU A 37 -4.58 0.40 6.04
CA LEU A 37 -5.05 -0.84 6.65
C LEU A 37 -6.36 -1.34 6.04
N GLU A 38 -7.27 -0.44 5.66
CA GLU A 38 -8.50 -0.79 4.94
C GLU A 38 -8.19 -1.42 3.58
N TRP A 39 -7.26 -0.83 2.84
CA TRP A 39 -6.79 -1.40 1.57
C TRP A 39 -6.20 -2.80 1.77
N LEU A 40 -5.36 -2.98 2.81
CA LEU A 40 -4.75 -4.27 3.11
C LEU A 40 -5.82 -5.32 3.43
N ALA A 41 -6.76 -5.02 4.33
CA ALA A 41 -7.83 -5.93 4.71
C ALA A 41 -8.69 -6.34 3.50
N THR A 42 -9.04 -5.35 2.66
CA THR A 42 -9.80 -5.59 1.42
C THR A 42 -9.01 -6.47 0.44
N THR A 43 -7.70 -6.25 0.32
CA THR A 43 -6.83 -7.00 -0.58
C THR A 43 -6.64 -8.44 -0.13
N LEU A 44 -6.45 -8.68 1.17
CA LEU A 44 -6.35 -10.03 1.74
C LEU A 44 -7.66 -10.82 1.56
N ARG A 45 -8.81 -10.18 1.79
CA ARG A 45 -10.12 -10.79 1.55
C ARG A 45 -10.28 -11.22 0.09
N LYS A 46 -9.81 -10.41 -0.87
CA LYS A 46 -9.84 -10.76 -2.30
C LYS A 46 -8.90 -11.91 -2.64
N ALA A 47 -7.78 -12.04 -1.94
CA ALA A 47 -6.79 -13.09 -2.15
C ALA A 47 -7.20 -14.44 -1.53
N GLY A 48 -8.34 -14.53 -0.84
CA GLY A 48 -8.83 -15.78 -0.25
C GLY A 48 -8.11 -16.21 1.03
N HIS A 49 -7.36 -15.30 1.67
CA HIS A 49 -6.78 -15.53 2.99
C HIS A 49 -7.83 -15.21 4.06
N GLN A 50 -8.69 -16.19 4.38
CA GLN A 50 -9.60 -16.19 5.55
C GLN A 50 -9.30 -17.40 6.43
#